data_AF-A0A4Q0AVU2-F1
#
_entry.id   AF-A0A4Q0AVU2-F1
#
_cell.length_a   1.000
_cell.length_b   1.000
_cell.length_c   1.000
_cell.angle_alpha   90.00
_cell.angle_beta   90.00
_cell.angle_gamma   90.00
#
_symmetry.space_group_name_H-M   'P 1'
#
loop_
_entity.id
_entity.type
_entity.pdbx_description
1 polymer ?
#
loop_
_entity_poly.entity_id
_entity_poly.type
_entity_poly.pdbx_seq_one_letter_code
_entity_poly.pdbx_strand_id
1 'polypeptide(L)' 'MNPRQLYEDFIHGNSIEDNDLLEGIRFFKKLANDLCKCGPVFKLAFKETNSVYIRLHEFAVARNLKKPGEL' A
#
# COMPACT_ATOMS: atom_id res chain seq x y z
N MET A 1 6.87 -9.06 -7.07
CA MET A 1 5.79 -8.71 -8.04
C MET A 1 5.96 -7.25 -8.47
N ASN A 2 5.47 -6.81 -9.65
CA ASN A 2 5.53 -5.39 -10.00
C ASN A 2 4.40 -4.60 -9.25
N PRO A 3 4.57 -3.31 -8.90
CA PRO A 3 3.58 -2.59 -8.10
C PRO A 3 2.22 -2.40 -8.76
N ARG A 4 2.17 -2.39 -10.10
CA ARG A 4 0.93 -2.29 -10.85
C ARG A 4 0.10 -3.57 -10.70
N GLN A 5 0.73 -4.73 -10.87
CA GLN A 5 0.09 -6.03 -10.70
C GLN A 5 -0.45 -6.18 -9.28
N LEU A 6 0.33 -5.77 -8.27
CA LEU A 6 -0.13 -5.80 -6.88
C LEU A 6 -1.36 -4.92 -6.65
N TYR A 7 -1.40 -3.73 -7.27
CA TYR A 7 -2.57 -2.86 -7.20
C TYR A 7 -3.78 -3.48 -7.91
N GLU A 8 -3.59 -4.07 -9.09
CA GLU A 8 -4.65 -4.79 -9.80
C GLU A 8 -5.17 -5.96 -8.95
N ASP A 9 -4.29 -6.76 -8.36
CA ASP A 9 -4.67 -7.88 -7.48
C ASP A 9 -5.43 -7.39 -6.25
N PHE A 10 -5.00 -6.27 -5.64
CA PHE A 10 -5.70 -5.63 -4.53
C PHE A 10 -7.13 -5.19 -4.91
N ILE A 11 -7.32 -4.51 -6.05
CA ILE A 11 -8.64 -4.03 -6.47
C ILE A 11 -9.60 -5.19 -6.77
N HIS A 12 -9.09 -6.25 -7.40
CA HIS A 12 -9.90 -7.41 -7.77
C HIS A 12 -10.09 -8.40 -6.61
N GLY A 13 -9.44 -8.18 -5.46
CA GLY A 13 -9.51 -9.07 -4.30
C GLY A 13 -8.79 -10.40 -4.51
N ASN A 14 -7.78 -10.43 -5.38
CA ASN A 14 -6.94 -11.60 -5.60
C ASN A 14 -6.05 -11.85 -4.38
N SER A 15 -5.61 -13.10 -4.24
CA SER A 15 -4.61 -13.44 -3.21
C SER A 15 -3.29 -12.73 -3.49
N ILE A 16 -2.73 -12.12 -2.46
CA ILE A 16 -1.40 -11.50 -2.48
C ILE A 16 -0.51 -12.31 -1.55
N GLU A 17 0.65 -12.75 -2.04
CA GLU A 17 1.66 -13.47 -1.25
C GLU A 17 2.30 -12.57 -0.20
N ASP A 18 2.79 -13.13 0.90
CA ASP A 18 3.31 -12.36 2.04
C ASP A 18 4.50 -11.47 1.68
N ASN A 19 5.42 -11.97 0.85
CA ASN A 19 6.58 -11.20 0.41
C ASN A 19 6.15 -10.00 -0.45
N ASP A 20 5.24 -10.22 -1.40
CA ASP A 20 4.72 -9.17 -2.27
C ASP A 20 3.91 -8.14 -1.47
N LEU A 21 3.14 -8.59 -0.48
CA LEU A 21 2.41 -7.73 0.45
C LEU A 21 3.35 -6.77 1.19
N LEU A 22 4.44 -7.30 1.77
CA LEU A 22 5.43 -6.51 2.50
C LEU A 22 6.18 -5.51 1.59
N GLU A 23 6.53 -5.93 0.37
CA GLU A 23 7.12 -5.03 -0.63
C GLU A 23 6.13 -3.93 -1.06
N GLY A 24 4.87 -4.29 -1.29
CA GLY A 24 3.79 -3.37 -1.61
C GLY A 24 3.61 -2.30 -0.54
N ILE A 25 3.57 -2.69 0.74
CA ILE A 25 3.46 -1.75 1.86
C ILE A 25 4.60 -0.71 1.81
N ARG A 26 5.85 -1.15 1.61
CA ARG A 26 7.01 -0.23 1.53
C ARG A 26 6.89 0.72 0.35
N PHE A 27 6.50 0.20 -0.81
CA PHE A 27 6.33 0.97 -2.03
C PHE A 27 5.22 2.03 -1.89
N PHE A 28 4.00 1.61 -1.54
CA PHE A 28 2.84 2.51 -1.45
C PHE A 28 2.99 3.53 -0.31
N LYS A 29 3.63 3.17 0.81
CA LYS A 29 3.98 4.15 1.87
C LYS A 29 4.92 5.24 1.34
N LYS A 30 5.98 4.85 0.63
CA LYS A 30 6.93 5.81 0.05
C LYS A 30 6.25 6.68 -1.00
N LEU A 31 5.48 6.09 -1.90
CA LEU A 31 4.77 6.81 -2.96
C LEU A 31 3.77 7.82 -2.37
N ALA A 32 3.01 7.45 -1.34
CA ALA A 32 2.08 8.35 -0.68
C ALA A 32 2.81 9.56 -0.07
N ASN A 33 3.94 9.32 0.60
CA ASN A 33 4.77 10.38 1.16
C ASN A 33 5.34 11.31 0.07
N ASP A 34 5.78 10.76 -1.05
CA ASP A 34 6.33 11.55 -2.16
C ASP A 34 5.23 12.38 -2.84
N LEU A 35 4.05 11.80 -3.10
CA LEU A 35 2.90 12.50 -3.66
C LEU A 35 2.38 13.63 -2.75
N CYS A 36 2.42 13.42 -1.43
CA CYS A 36 2.07 14.45 -0.46
C CYS A 36 3.00 15.67 -0.57
N LYS A 37 4.32 15.44 -0.78
CA LYS A 37 5.32 16.50 -0.94
C LYS A 37 5.20 17.25 -2.28
N CYS A 38 4.73 16.60 -3.34
CA CYS A 38 4.53 17.24 -4.65
C CYS A 38 3.39 18.27 -4.66
N GLY A 39 2.60 18.38 -3.59
CA GLY A 39 1.61 19.42 -3.40
C GLY A 39 0.20 19.06 -3.90
N PRO A 40 -0.72 20.05 -3.94
CA PRO A 40 -2.16 19.80 -4.03
C PRO A 40 -2.62 19.16 -5.35
N VAL A 41 -1.85 19.32 -6.44
CA VAL A 41 -2.14 18.69 -7.74
C VAL A 41 -2.21 17.16 -7.62
N PHE A 42 -1.38 16.58 -6.75
CA PHE A 42 -1.32 15.13 -6.54
C PHE A 42 -2.23 14.63 -5.41
N LYS A 43 -3.12 15.47 -4.86
CA LYS A 43 -3.96 15.12 -3.72
C LYS A 43 -4.83 13.89 -3.96
N LEU A 44 -5.37 13.71 -5.16
CA LEU A 44 -6.17 12.53 -5.52
C LEU A 44 -5.30 11.27 -5.54
N ALA A 45 -4.16 11.32 -6.23
CA ALA A 45 -3.22 10.20 -6.29
C ALA A 45 -2.70 9.83 -4.89
N PHE A 46 -2.38 10.82 -4.04
CA PHE A 46 -2.01 10.61 -2.65
C PHE A 46 -3.09 9.85 -1.88
N LYS A 47 -4.36 10.30 -1.97
CA LYS A 47 -5.46 9.67 -1.24
C LYS A 47 -5.62 8.20 -1.62
N GLU A 48 -5.59 7.90 -2.92
CA GLU A 48 -5.69 6.53 -3.41
C GLU A 48 -4.52 5.67 -2.92
N THR A 49 -3.30 6.16 -3.15
CA THR A 49 -2.07 5.47 -2.74
C THR A 49 -2.03 5.20 -1.23
N ASN A 50 -2.44 6.19 -0.43
CA ASN A 50 -2.50 6.06 1.02
C ASN A 50 -3.57 5.06 1.49
N SER A 51 -4.72 5.02 0.81
CA SER A 51 -5.78 4.03 1.07
C SER A 51 -5.30 2.61 0.81
N VAL A 52 -4.62 2.39 -0.33
CA VAL A 52 -4.00 1.10 -0.66
C VAL A 52 -2.98 0.70 0.41
N TYR A 53 -2.08 1.62 0.77
CA TYR A 53 -1.09 1.40 1.83
C TYR A 53 -1.72 0.93 3.15
N ILE A 54 -2.74 1.65 3.64
CA ILE A 54 -3.41 1.34 4.91
C ILE A 54 -4.01 -0.07 4.86
N ARG A 55 -4.73 -0.41 3.79
CA ARG A 55 -5.38 -1.73 3.67
C ARG A 55 -4.37 -2.87 3.52
N LEU A 56 -3.29 -2.69 2.77
CA LEU A 56 -2.21 -3.68 2.71
C LEU A 56 -1.58 -3.88 4.10
N HIS A 57 -1.41 -2.80 4.88
CA HIS A 57 -0.93 -2.89 6.24
C HIS A 57 -1.90 -3.67 7.15
N GLU A 58 -3.21 -3.44 7.02
CA GLU A 58 -4.24 -4.21 7.74
C GLU A 58 -4.17 -5.70 7.41
N PHE A 59 -3.95 -6.07 6.13
CA PHE A 59 -3.73 -7.46 5.74
C PHE A 59 -2.48 -8.05 6.40
N ALA A 60 -1.36 -7.30 6.43
CA ALA A 60 -0.14 -7.76 7.07
C ALA A 60 -0.31 -7.95 8.58
N VAL A 61 -1.05 -7.07 9.25
CA VAL A 61 -1.38 -7.22 10.68
C VAL A 61 -2.28 -8.44 10.91
N ALA A 62 -3.32 -8.64 10.09
CA ALA A 62 -4.20 -9.80 10.19
C ALA A 62 -3.46 -11.13 9.98
N ARG A 63 -2.37 -11.11 9.19
CA ARG A 63 -1.47 -12.26 8.97
C ARG A 63 -0.34 -12.37 10.01
N ASN A 64 -0.30 -11.53 11.04
CA ASN A 64 0.78 -11.46 12.05
C ASN A 64 2.18 -11.16 11.47
N LEU A 65 2.26 -10.52 10.30
CA LEU A 65 3.53 -10.12 9.67
C LEU A 65 4.05 -8.78 10.20
N LYS A 66 3.18 -7.97 10.81
CA LYS A 66 3.50 -6.66 11.41
C LYS A 66 2.74 -6.43 12.72
N LYS A 67 3.29 -5.57 13.58
CA LYS A 67 2.63 -5.15 14.82
C LYS A 67 1.62 -4.02 14.57
N PRO A 68 0.49 -3.98 15.30
CA PRO A 68 -0.38 -2.82 15.32
C PRO A 68 0.42 -1.58 15.78
N GLY A 69 0.43 -0.50 14.99
CA GLY A 69 1.05 0.77 15.37
C GLY A 69 2.39 1.13 14.71
N GLU A 70 2.95 0.29 13.81
CA GLU A 70 4.13 0.65 12.99
C GLU A 70 3.78 1.54 11.76
N LEU A 71 2.79 2.42 11.91
CA LEU A 71 2.27 3.28 10.82
C LEU A 71 3.23 4.41 10.45
#